data_AF-A0A5N8VBZ7-F1
#
_entry.id   AF-A0A5N8VBZ7-F1
#
_cell.length_a   1.000
_cell.length_b   1.000
_cell.length_c   1.000
_cell.angle_alpha   90.00
_cell.angle_beta   90.00
_cell.angle_gamma   90.00
#
_symmetry.space_group_name_H-M   'P 1'
#
loop_
_entity.id
_entity.type
_entity.pdbx_description
1 polymer ?
#
loop_
_entity_poly.entity_id
_entity_poly.type
_entity_poly.pdbx_seq_one_letter_code
_entity_poly.pdbx_strand_id
1 'polypeptide(L)'
;MGMSLLYEVLEPLPDAESALGRARELLRDFADWVGEPGIPEIGQVVTAEQYVHALTFFREGRFMTLAGRRFPETGLEDFWRRLHALGVPRGEDPYGVQVELMPELEGLWPLPPEICLEPWRDAWPPLVLSRLEDTCREADIDALVADVGPLSFDVGWYAALRGLPSSKLCGVQLCLNSVWTSQSAEPAQGTHGVYLSIGTRNRDVQEEWLAATGLALGEPLPGW
;
A
#
# COMPACT_ATOMS: atom_id res chain seq x y z
N MET A 1 7.17 -11.34 -19.03
CA MET A 1 8.23 -10.58 -18.33
C MET A 1 8.94 -11.53 -17.37
N GLY A 2 9.74 -11.05 -16.42
CA GLY A 2 9.92 -11.78 -15.15
C GLY A 2 8.76 -11.45 -14.21
N MET A 3 8.59 -12.21 -13.14
CA MET A 3 7.67 -11.94 -12.02
C MET A 3 8.36 -12.39 -10.71
N SER A 4 7.95 -11.90 -9.55
CA SER A 4 8.24 -12.51 -8.24
C SER A 4 7.08 -13.35 -7.71
N LEU A 5 7.39 -14.17 -6.71
CA LEU A 5 6.42 -14.72 -5.78
C LEU A 5 6.67 -14.05 -4.41
N LEU A 6 5.60 -13.64 -3.74
CA LEU A 6 5.62 -13.12 -2.38
C LEU A 6 5.28 -14.23 -1.39
N TYR A 7 6.02 -14.27 -0.27
CA TYR A 7 5.81 -15.21 0.84
C TYR A 7 5.62 -14.41 2.13
N GLU A 8 4.40 -14.40 2.66
CA GLU A 8 4.07 -13.74 3.92
C GLU A 8 4.82 -14.40 5.09
N VAL A 9 5.41 -13.62 5.99
CA VAL A 9 6.01 -14.14 7.22
C VAL A 9 4.93 -14.17 8.30
N LEU A 10 4.48 -15.38 8.66
CA LEU A 10 3.30 -15.64 9.48
C LEU A 10 3.53 -15.45 11.00
N GLU A 11 4.45 -14.58 11.38
CA GLU A 11 4.69 -14.23 12.78
C GLU A 11 3.81 -13.03 13.21
N PRO A 12 3.41 -12.91 14.49
CA PRO A 12 2.53 -11.84 14.91
C PRO A 12 3.23 -10.47 14.84
N LEU A 13 2.73 -9.60 13.96
CA LEU A 13 3.14 -8.19 13.85
C LEU A 13 2.05 -7.30 14.49
N PRO A 14 2.20 -6.92 15.77
CA PRO A 14 1.13 -6.25 16.53
C PRO A 14 0.89 -4.78 16.15
N ASP A 15 1.84 -4.14 15.48
CA ASP A 15 1.80 -2.71 15.14
C ASP A 15 2.71 -2.40 13.93
N ALA A 16 2.62 -1.16 13.45
CA ALA A 16 3.35 -0.68 12.28
C ALA A 16 4.88 -0.58 12.48
N GLU A 17 5.33 -0.22 13.69
CA GLU A 17 6.77 -0.11 14.00
C GLU A 17 7.45 -1.47 14.03
N SER A 18 6.81 -2.47 14.64
CA SER A 18 7.30 -3.86 14.68
C SER A 18 7.30 -4.51 13.29
N ALA A 19 6.30 -4.22 12.45
CA ALA A 19 6.29 -4.67 11.05
C ALA A 19 7.43 -4.06 10.22
N LEU A 20 7.69 -2.75 10.32
CA LEU A 20 8.84 -2.09 9.69
C LEU A 20 10.18 -2.62 10.24
N GLY A 21 10.26 -2.81 11.56
CA GLY A 21 11.41 -3.42 12.22
C GLY A 21 11.70 -4.81 11.65
N ARG A 22 10.67 -5.64 11.49
CA ARG A 22 10.80 -6.99 10.94
C ARG A 22 11.20 -7.02 9.47
N ALA A 23 10.61 -6.15 8.64
CA ALA A 23 11.03 -5.99 7.25
C ALA A 23 12.55 -5.71 7.12
N ARG A 24 13.07 -4.84 8.01
CA ARG A 24 14.50 -4.51 8.08
C ARG A 24 15.38 -5.61 8.67
N GLU A 25 14.87 -6.48 9.54
CA GLU A 25 15.57 -7.69 9.97
C GLU A 25 15.74 -8.67 8.83
N LEU A 26 14.67 -8.97 8.07
CA LEU A 26 14.74 -9.87 6.93
C LEU A 26 15.75 -9.37 5.89
N LEU A 27 15.76 -8.05 5.62
CA LEU A 27 16.75 -7.43 4.74
C LEU A 27 18.18 -7.57 5.29
N ARG A 28 18.40 -7.37 6.59
CA ARG A 28 19.73 -7.50 7.23
C ARG A 28 20.25 -8.93 7.22
N ASP A 29 19.37 -9.89 7.54
CA ASP A 29 19.75 -11.29 7.75
C ASP A 29 19.90 -12.01 6.40
N PHE A 30 19.03 -11.74 5.43
CA PHE A 30 18.98 -12.47 4.16
C PHE A 30 19.58 -11.74 2.95
N ALA A 31 19.87 -10.43 2.98
CA ALA A 31 20.47 -9.73 1.84
C ALA A 31 21.98 -9.51 1.96
N ASP A 32 22.69 -9.56 0.82
CA ASP A 32 24.06 -9.07 0.66
C ASP A 32 24.12 -7.63 0.14
N TRP A 33 23.01 -7.13 -0.42
CA TRP A 33 22.81 -5.74 -0.81
C TRP A 33 21.32 -5.39 -0.78
N VAL A 34 21.01 -4.15 -0.38
CA VAL A 34 19.65 -3.58 -0.32
C VAL A 34 19.67 -2.23 -1.05
N GLY A 35 18.67 -1.98 -1.88
CA GLY A 35 18.46 -0.69 -2.54
C GLY A 35 17.75 0.33 -1.65
N GLU A 36 17.65 1.57 -2.12
CA GLU A 36 16.74 2.54 -1.51
C GLU A 36 15.28 2.05 -1.62
N PRO A 37 14.41 2.31 -0.62
CA PRO A 37 13.00 1.92 -0.69
C PRO A 37 12.31 2.54 -1.91
N GLY A 38 11.33 1.81 -2.45
CA GLY A 38 10.40 2.37 -3.42
C GLY A 38 9.61 3.55 -2.84
N ILE A 39 9.01 4.34 -3.72
CA ILE A 39 8.01 5.33 -3.33
C ILE A 39 6.85 4.57 -2.66
N PRO A 40 6.48 4.88 -1.40
CA PRO A 40 5.38 4.17 -0.75
C PRO A 40 4.04 4.48 -1.40
N GLU A 41 3.21 3.46 -1.56
CA GLU A 41 1.84 3.59 -2.04
C GLU A 41 0.93 3.80 -0.82
N ILE A 42 0.04 4.80 -0.90
CA ILE A 42 -1.00 5.04 0.10
C ILE A 42 -2.29 4.43 -0.42
N GLY A 43 -2.79 3.41 0.28
CA GLY A 43 -3.97 2.69 -0.12
C GLY A 43 -5.27 3.46 0.11
N GLN A 44 -6.35 2.89 -0.38
CA GLN A 44 -7.65 3.55 -0.50
C GLN A 44 -8.33 3.76 0.86
N VAL A 45 -8.88 4.96 1.07
CA VAL A 45 -9.68 5.30 2.25
C VAL A 45 -11.07 4.67 2.12
N VAL A 46 -11.33 3.66 2.94
CA VAL A 46 -12.56 2.87 2.96
C VAL A 46 -13.39 3.06 4.23
N THR A 47 -12.82 3.63 5.31
CA THR A 47 -13.54 3.97 6.55
C THR A 47 -13.57 5.48 6.86
N ALA A 48 -14.53 5.91 7.68
CA ALA A 48 -14.60 7.29 8.16
C ALA A 48 -13.38 7.67 9.04
N GLU A 49 -12.88 6.72 9.83
CA GLU A 49 -11.68 6.88 10.65
C GLU A 49 -10.43 7.15 9.79
N GLN A 50 -10.25 6.38 8.72
CA GLN A 50 -9.22 6.63 7.71
C GLN A 50 -9.40 8.01 7.05
N TYR A 51 -10.63 8.45 6.80
CA TYR A 51 -10.88 9.76 6.22
C TYR A 51 -10.51 10.92 7.17
N VAL A 52 -10.88 10.81 8.45
CA VAL A 52 -10.50 11.78 9.49
C VAL A 52 -8.98 11.83 9.68
N HIS A 53 -8.27 10.71 9.57
CA HIS A 53 -6.81 10.68 9.59
C HIS A 53 -6.21 11.34 8.34
N ALA A 54 -6.67 10.97 7.14
CA ALA A 54 -6.23 11.54 5.87
C ALA A 54 -6.39 13.08 5.83
N LEU A 55 -7.50 13.59 6.35
CA LEU A 55 -7.81 15.03 6.47
C LEU A 55 -6.76 15.85 7.22
N THR A 56 -5.99 15.24 8.13
CA THR A 56 -4.97 16.00 8.87
C THR A 56 -3.78 16.39 7.99
N PHE A 57 -3.64 15.75 6.82
CA PHE A 57 -2.50 15.90 5.92
C PHE A 57 -2.90 16.22 4.46
N PHE A 58 -3.60 15.30 3.80
CA PHE A 58 -3.89 15.40 2.36
C PHE A 58 -4.90 16.51 2.09
N ARG A 59 -4.55 17.43 1.17
CA ARG A 59 -5.49 18.49 0.76
C ARG A 59 -6.53 18.00 -0.25
N GLU A 60 -6.14 17.12 -1.16
CA GLU A 60 -6.97 16.68 -2.28
C GLU A 60 -7.18 15.16 -2.25
N GLY A 61 -8.21 14.71 -2.94
CA GLY A 61 -8.55 13.29 -3.10
C GLY A 61 -9.37 13.06 -4.35
N ARG A 62 -9.51 11.78 -4.71
CA ARG A 62 -10.29 11.34 -5.87
C ARG A 62 -11.25 10.23 -5.45
N PHE A 63 -12.55 10.51 -5.51
CA PHE A 63 -13.53 9.42 -5.49
C PHE A 63 -13.46 8.67 -6.81
N MET A 64 -13.40 7.34 -6.76
CA MET A 64 -13.34 6.46 -7.93
C MET A 64 -13.91 5.08 -7.59
N THR A 65 -13.97 4.19 -8.58
CA THR A 65 -14.30 2.78 -8.31
C THR A 65 -13.04 1.99 -7.93
N LEU A 66 -13.17 1.00 -7.03
CA LEU A 66 -12.08 0.12 -6.57
C LEU A 66 -11.24 -0.44 -7.73
N ALA A 67 -11.91 -0.81 -8.83
CA ALA A 67 -11.31 -1.44 -10.01
C ALA A 67 -10.84 -0.44 -11.09
N GLY A 68 -10.78 0.87 -10.82
CA GLY A 68 -10.37 1.91 -11.78
C GLY A 68 -11.32 2.06 -12.98
N ARG A 69 -12.55 1.56 -12.87
CA ARG A 69 -13.56 1.55 -13.94
C ARG A 69 -14.40 2.82 -13.92
N ARG A 70 -15.07 3.07 -15.06
CA ARG A 70 -16.15 4.06 -15.16
C ARG A 70 -17.21 3.75 -14.11
N PHE A 71 -17.67 4.78 -13.39
CA PHE A 71 -18.75 4.62 -12.40
C PHE A 71 -20.01 4.04 -13.07
N PRO A 72 -20.79 3.19 -12.36
CA PRO A 72 -22.06 2.68 -12.87
C PRO A 72 -23.06 3.82 -13.14
N GLU A 73 -23.92 3.61 -14.13
CA GLU A 73 -24.89 4.62 -14.59
C GLU A 73 -26.11 4.77 -13.66
N THR A 74 -26.27 3.83 -12.71
CA THR A 74 -27.34 3.78 -11.70
C THR A 74 -26.82 3.18 -10.40
N GLY A 75 -27.51 3.40 -9.28
CA GLY A 75 -27.17 2.85 -7.96
C GLY A 75 -26.30 3.76 -7.08
N LEU A 76 -25.92 4.93 -7.59
CA LEU A 76 -25.13 5.96 -6.89
C LEU A 76 -25.91 7.27 -6.69
N GLU A 77 -27.22 7.28 -6.92
CA GLU A 77 -28.06 8.47 -6.90
C GLU A 77 -28.00 9.19 -5.55
N ASP A 78 -27.96 8.44 -4.44
CA ASP A 78 -27.83 9.02 -3.10
C ASP A 78 -26.43 9.60 -2.84
N PHE A 79 -25.38 8.91 -3.31
CA PHE A 79 -24.00 9.39 -3.19
C PHE A 79 -23.80 10.70 -3.96
N TRP A 80 -24.27 10.77 -5.21
CA TRP A 80 -24.23 12.01 -6.01
C TRP A 80 -25.09 13.12 -5.41
N ARG A 81 -26.26 12.79 -4.83
CA ARG A 81 -27.12 13.73 -4.11
C ARG A 81 -26.43 14.33 -2.88
N ARG A 82 -25.73 13.50 -2.09
CA ARG A 82 -24.98 13.93 -0.90
C ARG A 82 -23.74 14.74 -1.28
N LEU A 83 -22.97 14.28 -2.25
CA LEU A 83 -21.76 14.95 -2.75
C LEU A 83 -22.09 16.35 -3.34
N HIS A 84 -23.17 16.45 -4.13
CA HIS A 84 -23.67 17.73 -4.63
C HIS A 84 -24.22 18.64 -3.51
N ALA A 85 -24.82 18.09 -2.45
CA ALA A 85 -25.26 18.89 -1.30
C ALA A 85 -24.08 19.51 -0.52
N LEU A 86 -22.89 18.90 -0.62
CA LEU A 86 -21.62 19.42 -0.11
C LEU A 86 -20.88 20.33 -1.11
N GLY A 87 -21.56 20.75 -2.19
CA GLY A 87 -21.02 21.68 -3.19
C GLY A 87 -20.06 21.05 -4.21
N VAL A 88 -19.79 19.74 -4.12
CA VAL A 88 -18.91 19.02 -5.05
C VAL A 88 -19.73 18.54 -6.27
N PRO A 89 -19.51 19.09 -7.48
CA PRO A 89 -20.18 18.60 -8.68
C PRO A 89 -19.55 17.29 -9.16
N ARG A 90 -20.35 16.46 -9.84
CA ARG A 90 -19.88 15.21 -10.46
C ARG A 90 -18.73 15.42 -11.46
N GLY A 91 -18.66 16.57 -12.14
CA GLY A 91 -17.72 16.81 -13.23
C GLY A 91 -18.02 15.97 -14.48
N GLU A 92 -17.11 16.03 -15.46
CA GLU A 92 -17.25 15.31 -16.74
C GLU A 92 -16.48 13.98 -16.80
N ASP A 93 -15.49 13.75 -15.92
CA ASP A 93 -14.68 12.52 -15.89
C ASP A 93 -15.53 11.30 -15.53
N PRO A 94 -15.75 10.33 -16.45
CA PRO A 94 -16.57 9.16 -16.13
C PRO A 94 -15.89 8.16 -15.18
N TYR A 95 -14.60 8.32 -14.85
CA TYR A 95 -13.81 7.40 -14.01
C TYR A 95 -13.55 7.92 -12.57
N GLY A 96 -13.56 9.22 -12.34
CA GLY A 96 -13.32 9.80 -11.00
C GLY A 96 -14.04 11.14 -10.75
N VAL A 97 -13.98 11.58 -9.49
CA VAL A 97 -14.33 12.94 -9.05
C VAL A 97 -13.20 13.44 -8.15
N GLN A 98 -12.48 14.48 -8.58
CA GLN A 98 -11.50 15.15 -7.73
C GLN A 98 -12.20 16.09 -6.74
N VAL A 99 -11.73 16.10 -5.50
CA VAL A 99 -12.30 16.88 -4.39
C VAL A 99 -11.18 17.47 -3.53
N GLU A 100 -11.40 18.67 -2.99
CA GLU A 100 -10.66 19.10 -1.81
C GLU A 100 -11.22 18.35 -0.59
N LEU A 101 -10.34 17.85 0.28
CA LEU A 101 -10.75 17.16 1.50
C LEU A 101 -11.24 18.20 2.52
N MET A 102 -12.45 17.99 3.03
CA MET A 102 -13.09 18.81 4.07
C MET A 102 -13.83 17.91 5.08
N PRO A 103 -13.93 18.30 6.37
CA PRO A 103 -14.60 17.50 7.40
C PRO A 103 -16.02 17.04 7.04
N GLU A 104 -16.77 17.86 6.30
CA GLU A 104 -18.15 17.60 5.91
C GLU A 104 -18.31 16.35 5.00
N LEU A 105 -17.23 15.94 4.30
CA LEU A 105 -17.22 14.71 3.50
C LEU A 105 -17.14 13.44 4.37
N GLU A 106 -16.73 13.51 5.66
CA GLU A 106 -16.73 12.35 6.58
C GLU A 106 -18.13 11.72 6.65
N GLY A 107 -19.17 12.56 6.65
CA GLY A 107 -20.57 12.15 6.64
C GLY A 107 -21.02 11.42 5.37
N LEU A 108 -20.14 11.18 4.38
CA LEU A 108 -20.40 10.30 3.24
C LEU A 108 -20.28 8.81 3.60
N TRP A 109 -19.45 8.45 4.59
CA TRP A 109 -19.22 7.04 4.95
C TRP A 109 -20.43 6.41 5.68
N PRO A 110 -20.64 5.08 5.55
CA PRO A 110 -19.95 4.18 4.62
C PRO A 110 -20.26 4.53 3.16
N LEU A 111 -19.23 4.49 2.31
CA LEU A 111 -19.38 4.72 0.87
C LEU A 111 -20.22 3.59 0.24
N PRO A 112 -20.84 3.81 -0.93
CA PRO A 112 -21.50 2.74 -1.67
C PRO A 112 -20.49 1.62 -2.01
N PRO A 113 -20.95 0.36 -2.15
CA PRO A 113 -20.12 -0.72 -2.65
C PRO A 113 -19.41 -0.35 -3.95
N GLU A 114 -18.20 -0.87 -4.14
CA GLU A 114 -17.29 -0.54 -5.25
C GLU A 114 -16.73 0.90 -5.27
N ILE A 115 -17.11 1.80 -4.36
CA ILE A 115 -16.61 3.19 -4.31
C ILE A 115 -15.57 3.38 -3.19
N CYS A 116 -14.48 4.06 -3.51
CA CYS A 116 -13.44 4.46 -2.57
C CYS A 116 -13.02 5.92 -2.77
N LEU A 117 -12.27 6.46 -1.80
CA LEU A 117 -11.48 7.67 -1.96
C LEU A 117 -10.00 7.30 -2.03
N GLU A 118 -9.32 7.71 -3.10
CA GLU A 118 -7.86 7.74 -3.21
C GLU A 118 -7.37 9.12 -2.73
N PRO A 119 -6.59 9.23 -1.63
CA PRO A 119 -5.92 10.48 -1.27
C PRO A 119 -4.96 10.90 -2.38
N TRP A 120 -5.03 12.14 -2.86
CA TRP A 120 -4.42 12.54 -4.13
C TRP A 120 -3.73 13.89 -4.02
N ARG A 121 -2.40 13.90 -4.24
CA ARG A 121 -1.50 15.07 -4.23
C ARG A 121 -1.36 15.79 -2.89
N ASP A 122 -0.18 16.39 -2.75
CA ASP A 122 0.29 17.30 -1.71
C ASP A 122 0.02 16.88 -0.25
N ALA A 123 1.13 16.57 0.43
CA ALA A 123 1.26 16.19 1.84
C ALA A 123 0.76 14.77 2.19
N TRP A 124 1.62 13.75 2.12
CA TRP A 124 2.21 13.26 3.38
C TRP A 124 3.66 12.72 3.33
N PRO A 125 4.54 13.21 4.22
CA PRO A 125 4.66 14.60 4.64
C PRO A 125 4.89 15.52 3.42
N PRO A 126 4.51 16.82 3.48
CA PRO A 126 4.72 17.75 2.36
C PRO A 126 6.21 17.99 2.00
N LEU A 127 7.13 17.57 2.87
CA LEU A 127 8.59 17.63 2.66
C LEU A 127 9.19 16.36 2.02
N VAL A 128 8.44 15.26 1.97
CA VAL A 128 8.89 13.96 1.42
C VAL A 128 8.43 13.85 -0.03
N LEU A 129 7.11 13.80 -0.27
CA LEU A 129 6.55 13.57 -1.62
C LEU A 129 7.01 14.61 -2.65
N SER A 130 7.23 15.86 -2.23
CA SER A 130 7.76 16.95 -3.08
C SER A 130 9.23 16.77 -3.50
N ARG A 131 9.86 15.65 -3.13
CA ARG A 131 11.21 15.21 -3.52
C ARG A 131 11.25 13.80 -4.12
N LEU A 132 10.16 13.04 -4.07
CA LEU A 132 10.10 11.66 -4.58
C LEU A 132 9.93 11.61 -6.11
N GLU A 133 10.62 12.47 -6.86
CA GLU A 133 10.63 12.38 -8.34
C GLU A 133 11.46 11.17 -8.82
N ASP A 134 12.37 10.63 -8.00
CA ASP A 134 13.17 9.43 -8.30
C ASP A 134 13.30 8.40 -7.13
N THR A 135 13.64 8.79 -5.89
CA THR A 135 13.86 7.84 -4.77
C THR A 135 13.40 8.31 -3.39
N CYS A 136 13.13 7.36 -2.47
CA CYS A 136 12.76 7.54 -1.07
C CYS A 136 13.89 7.05 -0.13
N ARG A 137 13.98 7.51 1.13
CA ARG A 137 15.02 7.09 2.09
C ARG A 137 14.44 6.41 3.32
N GLU A 138 15.24 5.57 3.97
CA GLU A 138 14.90 4.91 5.25
C GLU A 138 14.31 5.86 6.30
N ALA A 139 14.89 7.05 6.48
CA ALA A 139 14.43 8.03 7.46
C ALA A 139 13.11 8.71 7.06
N ASP A 140 12.74 8.69 5.78
CA ASP A 140 11.43 9.15 5.31
C ASP A 140 10.37 8.07 5.60
N ILE A 141 10.72 6.78 5.48
CA ILE A 141 9.88 5.64 5.88
C ILE A 141 9.63 5.64 7.40
N ASP A 142 10.64 5.95 8.22
CA ASP A 142 10.48 6.06 9.69
C ASP A 142 9.40 7.08 10.08
N ALA A 143 9.40 8.26 9.43
CA ALA A 143 8.39 9.28 9.65
C ALA A 143 7.00 8.82 9.16
N LEU A 144 6.94 8.32 7.92
CA LEU A 144 5.69 7.84 7.30
C LEU A 144 5.01 6.73 8.12
N VAL A 145 5.78 5.81 8.69
CA VAL A 145 5.26 4.68 9.49
C VAL A 145 4.83 5.11 10.89
N ALA A 146 5.48 6.10 11.52
CA ALA A 146 4.98 6.71 12.75
C ALA A 146 3.67 7.48 12.52
N ASP A 147 3.51 8.08 11.34
CA ASP A 147 2.40 8.94 10.96
C ASP A 147 1.21 8.20 10.27
N VAL A 148 1.35 6.90 9.96
CA VAL A 148 0.39 6.14 9.12
C VAL A 148 -1.00 5.97 9.76
N GLY A 149 -1.05 5.75 11.07
CA GLY A 149 -2.30 5.49 11.80
C GLY A 149 -3.14 4.35 11.17
N PRO A 150 -4.43 4.59 10.86
CA PRO A 150 -5.32 3.59 10.23
C PRO A 150 -5.21 3.50 8.69
N LEU A 151 -4.40 4.35 8.04
CA LEU A 151 -4.29 4.36 6.58
C LEU A 151 -3.54 3.12 6.06
N SER A 152 -3.93 2.64 4.89
CA SER A 152 -3.19 1.61 4.17
C SER A 152 -1.89 2.19 3.61
N PHE A 153 -0.76 1.50 3.80
CA PHE A 153 0.58 1.94 3.38
C PHE A 153 1.40 0.74 2.96
N ASP A 154 1.97 0.80 1.76
CA ASP A 154 2.65 -0.31 1.12
C ASP A 154 4.00 0.15 0.55
N VAL A 155 5.10 -0.53 0.90
CA VAL A 155 6.45 -0.17 0.44
C VAL A 155 7.34 -1.39 0.23
N GLY A 156 8.10 -1.39 -0.87
CA GLY A 156 9.02 -2.46 -1.25
C GLY A 156 10.49 -2.04 -1.28
N TRP A 157 11.37 -2.95 -0.89
CA TRP A 157 12.83 -2.84 -1.02
C TRP A 157 13.35 -3.90 -1.98
N TYR A 158 14.06 -3.50 -3.02
CA TYR A 158 14.81 -4.46 -3.85
C TYR A 158 16.09 -4.90 -3.13
N ALA A 159 16.37 -6.20 -3.12
CA ALA A 159 17.52 -6.77 -2.43
C ALA A 159 18.18 -7.91 -3.21
N ALA A 160 19.51 -8.01 -3.10
CA ALA A 160 20.26 -9.18 -3.52
C ALA A 160 20.26 -10.20 -2.36
N LEU A 161 19.26 -11.08 -2.35
CA LEU A 161 19.13 -12.13 -1.32
C LEU A 161 20.27 -13.16 -1.44
N ARG A 162 21.01 -13.35 -0.35
CA ARG A 162 22.21 -14.18 -0.23
C ARG A 162 21.92 -15.62 -0.63
N GLY A 163 22.72 -16.16 -1.56
CA GLY A 163 22.58 -17.52 -2.05
C GLY A 163 21.55 -17.72 -3.16
N LEU A 164 20.73 -16.71 -3.50
CA LEU A 164 19.91 -16.76 -4.71
C LEU A 164 20.74 -16.31 -5.94
N PRO A 165 20.75 -17.05 -7.06
CA PRO A 165 21.58 -16.75 -8.23
C PRO A 165 21.12 -15.51 -9.04
N SER A 166 19.91 -14.99 -8.80
CA SER A 166 19.35 -13.82 -9.49
C SER A 166 18.67 -12.87 -8.50
N SER A 167 19.29 -11.72 -8.23
CA SER A 167 18.70 -10.63 -7.44
C SER A 167 17.52 -9.91 -8.10
N LYS A 168 17.25 -10.13 -9.40
CA LYS A 168 16.14 -9.45 -10.10
C LYS A 168 14.80 -9.87 -9.49
N LEU A 169 14.00 -8.88 -9.10
CA LEU A 169 12.68 -9.03 -8.46
C LEU A 169 12.77 -9.83 -7.14
N CYS A 170 13.88 -9.71 -6.43
CA CYS A 170 14.04 -10.18 -5.06
C CYS A 170 14.04 -8.99 -4.10
N GLY A 171 13.58 -9.19 -2.86
CA GLY A 171 13.35 -8.08 -1.94
C GLY A 171 12.48 -8.42 -0.73
N VAL A 172 12.01 -7.37 -0.06
CA VAL A 172 10.97 -7.43 0.97
C VAL A 172 9.87 -6.42 0.62
N GLN A 173 8.62 -6.81 0.82
CA GLN A 173 7.44 -5.93 0.78
C GLN A 173 6.88 -5.78 2.19
N LEU A 174 6.55 -4.55 2.58
CA LEU A 174 5.78 -4.22 3.78
C LEU A 174 4.38 -3.76 3.35
N CYS A 175 3.38 -4.21 4.10
CA CYS A 175 1.97 -3.86 3.96
C CYS A 175 1.43 -3.49 5.36
N LEU A 176 0.89 -2.28 5.53
CA LEU A 176 0.35 -1.78 6.79
C LEU A 176 -1.11 -1.38 6.60
N ASN A 177 -2.01 -1.85 7.47
CA ASN A 177 -3.47 -1.75 7.27
C ASN A 177 -3.91 -2.28 5.90
N SER A 178 -3.19 -3.26 5.39
CA SER A 178 -3.34 -3.84 4.05
C SER A 178 -2.78 -5.27 4.05
N VAL A 179 -3.24 -6.08 3.09
CA VAL A 179 -2.69 -7.41 2.80
C VAL A 179 -2.43 -7.55 1.31
N TRP A 180 -1.37 -8.25 0.92
CA TRP A 180 -1.14 -8.57 -0.49
C TRP A 180 -2.07 -9.69 -0.93
N THR A 181 -2.70 -9.56 -2.11
CA THR A 181 -3.63 -10.58 -2.62
C THR A 181 -3.16 -11.15 -3.97
N SER A 182 -3.16 -10.33 -5.02
CA SER A 182 -2.81 -10.73 -6.38
C SER A 182 -2.30 -9.54 -7.18
N GLN A 183 -0.99 -9.29 -7.10
CA GLN A 183 -0.28 -8.17 -7.75
C GLN A 183 -0.59 -6.76 -7.22
N SER A 184 -1.35 -6.66 -6.13
CA SER A 184 -1.62 -5.42 -5.40
C SER A 184 -1.89 -5.72 -3.92
N ALA A 185 -1.78 -4.71 -3.09
CA ALA A 185 -2.31 -4.72 -1.73
C ALA A 185 -3.81 -4.33 -1.72
N GLU A 186 -4.57 -4.90 -0.79
CA GLU A 186 -5.98 -4.56 -0.53
C GLU A 186 -6.16 -4.06 0.92
N PRO A 187 -7.01 -3.04 1.19
CA PRO A 187 -7.19 -2.49 2.54
C PRO A 187 -7.68 -3.52 3.57
N ALA A 188 -6.94 -3.64 4.67
CA ALA A 188 -7.20 -4.55 5.78
C ALA A 188 -6.80 -3.86 7.11
N GLN A 189 -7.66 -2.95 7.59
CA GLN A 189 -7.38 -2.11 8.76
C GLN A 189 -7.00 -2.96 10.00
N GLY A 190 -5.89 -2.61 10.66
CA GLY A 190 -5.35 -3.33 11.80
C GLY A 190 -4.57 -4.62 11.48
N THR A 191 -4.35 -4.93 10.19
CA THR A 191 -3.47 -6.02 9.74
C THR A 191 -2.15 -5.45 9.24
N HIS A 192 -1.04 -6.08 9.58
CA HIS A 192 0.30 -5.73 9.11
C HIS A 192 0.98 -6.98 8.55
N GLY A 193 1.41 -6.92 7.29
CA GLY A 193 2.03 -8.03 6.57
C GLY A 193 3.46 -7.68 6.13
N VAL A 194 4.38 -8.64 6.26
CA VAL A 194 5.74 -8.54 5.71
C VAL A 194 5.97 -9.75 4.82
N TYR A 195 6.40 -9.52 3.58
CA TYR A 195 6.53 -10.56 2.56
C TYR A 195 7.95 -10.61 2.01
N LEU A 196 8.54 -11.81 1.95
CA LEU A 196 9.75 -12.06 1.16
C LEU A 196 9.37 -12.12 -0.31
N SER A 197 9.97 -11.25 -1.13
CA SER A 197 9.82 -11.25 -2.59
C SER A 197 10.94 -12.05 -3.21
N ILE A 198 10.62 -13.10 -3.98
CA ILE A 198 11.60 -13.92 -4.70
C ILE A 198 11.26 -13.98 -6.19
N GLY A 199 12.19 -13.48 -7.00
CA GLY A 199 12.09 -13.51 -8.45
C GLY A 199 12.06 -14.94 -8.99
N THR A 200 11.06 -15.26 -9.83
CA THR A 200 10.82 -16.58 -10.45
C THR A 200 11.98 -17.16 -11.26
N ARG A 201 13.05 -16.37 -11.49
CA ARG A 201 14.34 -16.84 -12.04
C ARG A 201 15.13 -17.73 -11.10
N ASN A 202 14.81 -17.74 -9.81
CA ASN A 202 15.47 -18.56 -8.79
C ASN A 202 14.77 -19.90 -8.54
N ARG A 203 13.71 -20.22 -9.30
CA ARG A 203 12.80 -21.36 -9.04
C ARG A 203 13.50 -22.68 -8.71
N ASP A 204 14.59 -22.98 -9.42
CA ASP A 204 15.32 -24.25 -9.29
C ASP A 204 16.04 -24.43 -7.93
N VAL A 205 16.19 -23.35 -7.14
CA VAL A 205 16.77 -23.35 -5.77
C VAL A 205 15.86 -22.73 -4.72
N GLN A 206 14.69 -22.21 -5.13
CA GLN A 206 13.82 -21.37 -4.32
C GLN A 206 13.22 -22.13 -3.13
N GLU A 207 12.77 -23.37 -3.34
CA GLU A 207 12.17 -24.19 -2.27
C GLU A 207 13.20 -24.59 -1.20
N GLU A 208 14.42 -24.96 -1.59
CA GLU A 208 15.53 -25.26 -0.67
C GLU A 208 15.96 -24.02 0.12
N TRP A 209 16.09 -22.87 -0.56
CA TRP A 209 16.45 -21.61 0.07
C TRP A 209 15.39 -21.16 1.09
N LEU A 210 14.10 -21.24 0.74
CA LEU A 210 12.99 -20.92 1.64
C LEU A 210 12.99 -21.81 2.88
N ALA A 211 13.15 -23.14 2.70
CA ALA A 211 13.27 -24.07 3.82
C ALA A 211 14.48 -23.79 4.72
N ALA A 212 15.60 -23.33 4.14
CA ALA A 212 16.81 -22.95 4.88
C ALA A 212 16.67 -21.64 5.69
N THR A 213 15.66 -20.79 5.43
CA THR A 213 15.41 -19.58 6.24
C THR A 213 14.91 -19.90 7.65
N GLY A 214 14.25 -21.05 7.85
CA GLY A 214 13.58 -21.42 9.10
C GLY A 214 12.34 -20.58 9.45
N LEU A 215 11.87 -19.71 8.55
CA LEU A 215 10.69 -18.87 8.76
C LEU A 215 9.38 -19.66 8.62
N ALA A 216 8.35 -19.26 9.37
CA ALA A 216 6.98 -19.69 9.11
C ALA A 216 6.41 -18.83 7.98
N LEU A 217 6.18 -19.42 6.81
CA LEU A 217 5.79 -18.70 5.59
C LEU A 217 4.41 -19.11 5.07
N GLY A 218 3.70 -18.15 4.49
CA GLY A 218 2.43 -18.36 3.79
C GLY A 218 2.59 -19.00 2.41
N GLU A 219 1.46 -19.33 1.79
CA GLU A 219 1.39 -19.80 0.41
C GLU A 219 1.91 -18.72 -0.58
N PRO A 220 2.56 -19.11 -1.69
CA PRO A 220 3.15 -18.16 -2.63
C PRO A 220 2.10 -17.34 -3.39
N LEU A 221 2.13 -16.02 -3.21
CA LEU A 221 1.26 -15.07 -3.93
C LEU A 221 1.96 -14.46 -5.16
N PRO A 222 1.24 -14.13 -6.25
CA PRO A 222 1.82 -13.41 -7.40
C PRO A 222 2.31 -12.02 -7.02
N GLY A 223 3.60 -11.74 -7.25
CA GLY A 223 4.23 -10.45 -7.00
C GLY A 223 4.45 -9.60 -8.25
N TRP A 224 5.60 -8.93 -8.29
CA TRP A 224 6.01 -7.87 -9.23
C TRP A 224 6.73 -8.45 -10.46
#